data_AF-A0A7K6FIA8-F1
#
_entry.id   AF-A0A7K6FIA8-F1
#
_cell.length_a   1.000
_cell.length_b   1.000
_cell.length_c   1.000
_cell.angle_alpha   90.00
_cell.angle_beta   90.00
_cell.angle_gamma   90.00
#
_symmetry.space_group_name_H-M   'P 1'
#
loop_
_entity.id
_entity.type
_entity.pdbx_description
1 polymer ?
#
loop_
_entity_poly.entity_id
_entity_poly.type
_entity_poly.pdbx_seq_one_letter_code
_entity_poly.pdbx_strand_id
1 'polypeptide(L)'
;MEKLTFYALSAPEKLDRIGAYLSERLIRDVGRHRYGYVCIAMEALDQLLMACHCQSINLFVESFLKMVAKLLESEKPNLQILGTNSFVKFANIEEDTPSYHRSYDFFVSRFSEMCHSSHGDPDVRARIRMSGIKGLQGVVRKTVNDELQANIWDPQHMDKIVPSLLFNLQQAENAESRSPSPLQAAEKEQELPAELAERCLRELLGRAAFGNIKNAIKPVLIHLDNHSLWEPKVFARGCFRIIMYSIQPQHSHLVIQQLLGHLDANSRSAAPIRAGIVEVLSEAAVIAASGSVGPTVLEVFNTLLRQLRLSIDYGLTGSYDAGAGSRKIKEHEERMFQEAVIKTIGSFSGTLPPYQQSEVMVFIMNKVPLPSSQHSLEPGSDGENRNRLTQIMLLKSLLQV
;
A
#
# COMPACT_ATOMS: atom_id res chain seq x y z
N MET A 1 -2.44 -32.77 28.14
CA MET A 1 -1.63 -31.58 27.80
C MET A 1 -0.80 -31.10 28.96
N GLU A 2 -1.38 -30.83 30.13
CA GLU A 2 -0.67 -30.31 31.32
C GLU A 2 0.62 -31.05 31.70
N LYS A 3 0.62 -32.39 31.65
CA LYS A 3 1.83 -33.20 31.91
C LYS A 3 2.95 -32.97 30.90
N LEU A 4 2.62 -32.74 29.63
CA LEU A 4 3.59 -32.47 28.57
C LEU A 4 4.18 -31.07 28.73
N THR A 5 3.34 -30.08 29.03
CA THR A 5 3.78 -28.71 29.32
C THR A 5 4.67 -28.65 30.55
N PHE A 6 4.28 -29.32 31.64
CA PHE A 6 5.09 -29.42 32.85
C PHE A 6 6.46 -30.07 32.58
N TYR A 7 6.48 -31.15 31.79
CA TYR A 7 7.71 -31.82 31.41
C TYR A 7 8.62 -30.94 30.55
N ALA A 8 8.05 -30.22 29.58
CA ALA A 8 8.79 -29.30 28.72
C ALA A 8 9.39 -28.12 29.51
N LEU A 9 8.65 -27.57 30.48
CA LEU A 9 9.13 -26.53 31.38
C LEU A 9 10.22 -27.03 32.33
N SER A 10 10.11 -28.28 32.79
CA SER A 10 11.10 -28.88 33.69
C SER A 10 12.39 -29.31 33.00
N ALA A 11 12.36 -29.52 31.68
CA ALA A 11 13.50 -29.99 30.88
C ALA A 11 13.57 -29.29 29.51
N PRO A 12 13.99 -28.00 29.48
CA PRO A 12 14.02 -27.19 28.25
C PRO A 12 14.91 -27.79 27.14
N GLU A 13 15.96 -28.53 27.49
CA GLU A 13 16.87 -29.18 26.55
C GLU A 13 16.19 -30.28 25.70
N LYS A 14 15.01 -30.74 26.11
CA LYS A 14 14.23 -31.74 25.37
C LYS A 14 13.21 -31.12 24.43
N LEU A 15 12.96 -29.82 24.55
CA LEU A 15 11.94 -29.10 23.78
C LEU A 15 12.18 -29.24 22.27
N ASP A 16 13.42 -29.12 21.82
CA ASP A 16 13.78 -29.25 20.41
C ASP A 16 13.44 -30.64 19.86
N ARG A 17 13.70 -31.71 20.63
CA ARG A 17 13.38 -33.08 20.23
C ARG A 17 11.87 -33.31 20.18
N ILE A 18 11.12 -32.73 21.11
CA ILE A 18 9.66 -32.78 21.11
C ILE A 18 9.11 -32.07 19.88
N GLY A 19 9.62 -30.87 19.55
CA GLY A 19 9.26 -30.11 18.36
C GLY A 19 9.52 -30.89 17.06
N ALA A 20 10.73 -31.45 16.91
CA ALA A 20 11.10 -32.25 15.74
C ALA A 20 10.18 -33.49 15.57
N TYR A 21 9.92 -34.22 16.65
CA TYR A 21 9.05 -35.39 16.63
C TYR A 21 7.61 -35.03 16.23
N LEU A 22 7.05 -33.95 16.80
CA LEU A 22 5.71 -33.47 16.46
C LEU A 22 5.64 -33.01 15.00
N SER A 23 6.72 -32.40 14.48
CA SER A 23 6.84 -31.97 13.09
C SER A 23 6.78 -33.14 12.11
N GLU A 24 7.64 -34.14 12.30
CA GLU A 24 7.62 -35.34 11.46
C GLU A 24 6.28 -36.09 11.52
N ARG A 25 5.70 -36.17 12.72
CA ARG A 25 4.41 -36.83 12.93
C ARG A 25 3.29 -36.09 12.20
N LEU A 26 3.22 -34.77 12.32
CA LEU A 26 2.21 -33.97 11.64
C LEU A 26 2.34 -34.10 10.13
N ILE A 27 3.56 -34.00 9.57
CA ILE A 27 3.78 -34.13 8.13
C ILE A 27 3.26 -35.49 7.62
N ARG A 28 3.53 -36.56 8.37
CA ARG A 28 3.03 -37.92 8.07
C ARG A 28 1.52 -38.02 8.15
N ASP A 29 0.91 -37.45 9.18
CA ASP A 29 -0.53 -37.50 9.40
C ASP A 29 -1.32 -36.64 8.39
N VAL A 30 -0.74 -35.53 7.92
CA VAL A 30 -1.25 -34.76 6.77
C VAL A 30 -1.27 -35.63 5.51
N GLY A 31 -0.16 -36.30 5.18
CA GLY A 31 -0.10 -37.20 4.02
C GLY A 31 -1.06 -38.40 4.11
N ARG A 32 -1.34 -38.87 5.31
CA ARG A 32 -2.31 -39.96 5.59
C ARG A 32 -3.75 -39.49 5.76
N HIS A 33 -4.02 -38.20 5.56
CA HIS A 33 -5.36 -37.61 5.67
C HIS A 33 -6.00 -37.76 7.07
N ARG A 34 -5.18 -37.87 8.13
CA ARG A 34 -5.64 -38.04 9.51
C ARG A 34 -5.73 -36.71 10.25
N TYR A 35 -6.67 -35.85 9.83
CA TYR A 35 -6.73 -34.46 10.28
C TYR A 35 -6.99 -34.26 11.77
N GLY A 36 -7.66 -35.21 12.44
CA GLY A 36 -7.82 -35.16 13.89
C GLY A 36 -6.48 -35.14 14.64
N TYR A 37 -5.52 -35.97 14.22
CA TYR A 37 -4.17 -35.97 14.82
C TYR A 37 -3.36 -34.73 14.45
N VAL A 38 -3.60 -34.16 13.26
CA VAL A 38 -2.99 -32.90 12.82
C VAL A 38 -3.43 -31.74 13.73
N CYS A 39 -4.72 -31.63 14.03
CA CYS A 39 -5.24 -30.62 14.96
C CYS A 39 -4.62 -30.76 16.36
N ILE A 40 -4.60 -31.99 16.90
CA ILE A 40 -4.01 -32.26 18.22
C ILE A 40 -2.51 -31.91 18.24
N ALA A 41 -1.77 -32.23 17.18
CA ALA A 41 -0.34 -31.92 17.10
C ALA A 41 -0.09 -30.40 17.05
N MET A 42 -0.88 -29.63 16.30
CA MET A 42 -0.78 -28.17 16.28
C MET A 42 -1.18 -27.54 17.61
N GLU A 43 -2.29 -27.97 18.21
CA GLU A 43 -2.73 -27.47 19.53
C GLU A 43 -1.67 -27.74 20.60
N ALA A 44 -1.04 -28.92 20.56
CA ALA A 44 0.04 -29.24 21.48
C ALA A 44 1.24 -28.31 21.31
N LEU A 45 1.60 -28.00 20.06
CA LEU A 45 2.71 -27.12 19.76
C LEU A 45 2.42 -25.66 20.13
N ASP A 46 1.21 -25.18 19.85
CA ASP A 46 0.73 -23.86 20.27
C ASP A 46 0.84 -23.69 21.79
N GLN A 47 0.37 -24.69 22.55
CA GLN A 47 0.43 -24.62 24.02
C GLN A 47 1.87 -24.65 24.54
N LEU A 48 2.74 -25.44 23.93
CA LEU A 48 4.16 -25.48 24.29
C LEU A 48 4.84 -24.14 23.97
N LEU A 49 4.55 -23.56 22.82
CA LEU A 49 5.07 -22.28 22.38
C LEU A 49 4.62 -21.12 23.31
N MET A 50 3.36 -21.15 23.75
CA MET A 50 2.82 -20.14 24.68
C MET A 50 3.30 -20.34 26.12
N ALA A 51 3.66 -21.56 26.53
CA ALA A 51 4.12 -21.84 27.89
C ALA A 51 5.63 -21.65 28.06
N CYS A 52 6.41 -21.95 27.02
CA CYS A 52 7.86 -21.85 27.05
C CYS A 52 8.28 -20.53 26.38
N HIS A 53 8.70 -19.55 27.19
CA HIS A 53 9.21 -18.24 26.71
C HIS A 53 10.75 -18.12 26.77
N CYS A 54 11.47 -19.24 26.89
CA CYS A 54 12.91 -19.23 27.13
C CYS A 54 13.74 -18.78 25.91
N GLN A 55 14.91 -18.18 26.18
CA GLN A 55 15.89 -17.66 25.20
C GLN A 55 16.53 -18.73 24.27
N SER A 56 16.11 -20.00 24.34
CA SER A 56 16.72 -21.15 23.67
C SER A 56 15.76 -21.93 22.76
N ILE A 57 14.76 -21.28 22.16
CA ILE A 57 13.65 -21.95 21.43
C ILE A 57 13.86 -21.93 19.90
N ASN A 58 14.99 -21.45 19.38
CA ASN A 58 15.16 -21.25 17.92
C ASN A 58 14.91 -22.52 17.07
N LEU A 59 15.40 -23.69 17.50
CA LEU A 59 15.18 -24.97 16.79
C LEU A 59 13.74 -25.49 16.94
N PHE A 60 13.12 -25.27 18.10
CA PHE A 60 11.71 -25.55 18.30
C PHE A 60 10.82 -24.66 17.42
N VAL A 61 11.11 -23.35 17.32
CA VAL A 61 10.40 -22.44 16.41
C VAL A 61 10.58 -22.88 14.96
N GLU A 62 11.77 -23.32 14.56
CA GLU A 62 11.98 -23.86 13.22
C GLU A 62 11.07 -25.08 12.94
N SER A 63 10.97 -26.00 13.91
CA SER A 63 10.07 -27.16 13.80
C SER A 63 8.60 -26.75 13.73
N PHE A 64 8.20 -25.74 14.50
CA PHE A 64 6.87 -25.12 14.46
C PHE A 64 6.58 -24.48 13.09
N LEU A 65 7.49 -23.66 12.58
CA LEU A 65 7.33 -23.01 11.28
C LEU A 65 7.26 -24.03 10.15
N LYS A 66 8.01 -25.13 10.21
CA LYS A 66 7.88 -26.26 9.26
C LYS A 66 6.49 -26.89 9.29
N MET A 67 5.90 -27.07 10.46
CA MET A 67 4.53 -27.60 10.59
C MET A 67 3.50 -26.63 10.01
N VAL A 68 3.58 -25.35 10.38
CA VAL A 68 2.71 -24.30 9.83
C VAL A 68 2.84 -24.26 8.31
N ALA A 69 4.06 -24.25 7.78
CA ALA A 69 4.31 -24.24 6.34
C ALA A 69 3.63 -25.42 5.67
N LYS A 70 3.73 -26.63 6.26
CA LYS A 70 3.07 -27.82 5.71
C LYS A 70 1.55 -27.70 5.65
N LEU A 71 0.94 -27.04 6.61
CA LEU A 71 -0.51 -26.80 6.61
C LEU A 71 -0.93 -25.78 5.56
N LEU A 72 -0.13 -24.73 5.35
CA LEU A 72 -0.37 -23.69 4.35
C LEU A 72 -0.16 -24.17 2.90
N GLU A 73 0.68 -25.18 2.70
CA GLU A 73 0.82 -25.89 1.40
C GLU A 73 -0.44 -26.69 1.03
N SER A 74 -1.29 -27.05 2.01
CA SER A 74 -2.49 -27.82 1.71
C SER A 74 -3.51 -26.98 0.96
N GLU A 75 -4.21 -27.59 0.00
CA GLU A 75 -5.36 -27.00 -0.68
C GLU A 75 -6.63 -26.96 0.19
N LYS A 76 -6.59 -27.59 1.39
CA LYS A 76 -7.75 -27.67 2.28
C LYS A 76 -7.91 -26.38 3.10
N PRO A 77 -9.05 -25.66 2.99
CA PRO A 77 -9.27 -24.41 3.71
C PRO A 77 -9.09 -24.53 5.22
N ASN A 78 -9.59 -25.61 5.82
CA ASN A 78 -9.49 -25.82 7.27
C ASN A 78 -8.04 -25.94 7.76
N LEU A 79 -7.16 -26.54 6.96
CA LEU A 79 -5.74 -26.69 7.32
C LEU A 79 -5.00 -25.37 7.15
N GLN A 80 -5.29 -24.62 6.09
CA GLN A 80 -4.74 -23.28 5.89
C GLN A 80 -5.13 -22.37 7.06
N ILE A 81 -6.41 -22.34 7.44
CA ILE A 81 -6.92 -21.56 8.57
C ILE A 81 -6.24 -21.98 9.89
N LEU A 82 -6.10 -23.29 10.15
CA LEU A 82 -5.42 -23.81 11.34
C LEU A 82 -3.96 -23.35 11.40
N GLY A 83 -3.22 -23.49 10.28
CA GLY A 83 -1.84 -23.05 10.17
C GLY A 83 -1.70 -21.55 10.42
N THR A 84 -2.53 -20.72 9.76
CA THR A 84 -2.57 -19.28 10.00
C THR A 84 -2.84 -18.94 11.45
N ASN A 85 -3.86 -19.54 12.08
CA ASN A 85 -4.21 -19.22 13.46
C ASN A 85 -3.06 -19.52 14.42
N SER A 86 -2.37 -20.63 14.21
CA SER A 86 -1.17 -21.00 14.97
C SER A 86 -0.05 -19.98 14.76
N PHE A 87 0.21 -19.60 13.50
CA PHE A 87 1.19 -18.58 13.15
C PHE A 87 0.89 -17.21 13.79
N VAL A 88 -0.38 -16.80 13.84
CA VAL A 88 -0.81 -15.55 14.48
C VAL A 88 -0.56 -15.58 15.99
N LYS A 89 -0.81 -16.71 16.65
CA LYS A 89 -0.46 -16.87 18.08
C LYS A 89 1.04 -16.70 18.27
N PHE A 90 1.85 -17.38 17.46
CA PHE A 90 3.31 -17.21 17.45
C PHE A 90 3.74 -15.75 17.21
N ALA A 91 3.11 -15.07 16.26
CA ALA A 91 3.40 -13.69 15.90
C ALA A 91 3.17 -12.70 17.06
N ASN A 92 2.26 -13.02 17.98
CA ASN A 92 1.93 -12.18 19.14
C ASN A 92 2.82 -12.43 20.36
N ILE A 93 3.72 -13.42 20.31
CA ILE A 93 4.69 -13.66 21.38
C ILE A 93 5.87 -12.70 21.19
N GLU A 94 6.19 -11.92 22.21
CA GLU A 94 7.39 -11.06 22.21
C GLU A 94 8.65 -11.94 22.33
N GLU A 95 9.67 -11.66 21.52
CA GLU A 95 10.94 -12.38 21.55
C GLU A 95 12.04 -11.43 22.01
N ASP A 96 12.67 -11.74 23.16
CA ASP A 96 13.76 -10.94 23.73
C ASP A 96 15.05 -11.02 22.91
N THR A 97 15.19 -12.03 22.05
CA THR A 97 16.39 -12.27 21.24
C THR A 97 16.02 -12.34 19.75
N PRO A 98 16.58 -11.46 18.90
CA PRO A 98 16.41 -11.52 17.45
C PRO A 98 16.79 -12.90 16.89
N SER A 99 15.97 -13.41 15.98
CA SER A 99 16.22 -14.73 15.36
C SER A 99 16.84 -14.57 13.97
N TYR A 100 18.17 -14.61 13.92
CA TYR A 100 19.00 -14.40 12.72
C TYR A 100 18.79 -15.37 11.54
N HIS A 101 18.08 -16.50 11.72
CA HIS A 101 17.93 -17.55 10.70
C HIS A 101 16.52 -17.75 10.16
N ARG A 102 15.54 -16.93 10.54
CA ARG A 102 14.15 -17.08 10.07
C ARG A 102 13.95 -16.31 8.77
N SER A 103 13.66 -17.02 7.68
CA SER A 103 13.13 -16.45 6.44
C SER A 103 11.62 -16.57 6.44
N TYR A 104 10.94 -15.45 6.16
CA TYR A 104 9.49 -15.40 6.05
C TYR A 104 9.00 -15.39 4.59
N ASP A 105 9.90 -15.51 3.60
CA ASP A 105 9.61 -15.38 2.16
C ASP A 105 8.52 -16.35 1.70
N PHE A 106 8.58 -17.59 2.20
CA PHE A 106 7.55 -18.61 1.98
C PHE A 106 6.19 -18.16 2.54
N PHE A 107 6.17 -17.66 3.79
CA PHE A 107 4.94 -17.21 4.45
C PHE A 107 4.35 -15.99 3.77
N VAL A 108 5.17 -15.00 3.39
CA VAL A 108 4.74 -13.83 2.61
C VAL A 108 4.06 -14.30 1.32
N SER A 109 4.69 -15.23 0.59
CA SER A 109 4.17 -15.73 -0.68
C SER A 109 2.84 -16.49 -0.49
N ARG A 110 2.78 -17.42 0.47
CA ARG A 110 1.58 -18.22 0.72
C ARG A 110 0.43 -17.42 1.30
N PHE A 111 0.67 -16.52 2.25
CA PHE A 111 -0.38 -15.67 2.80
C PHE A 111 -0.89 -14.65 1.77
N SER A 112 -0.04 -14.13 0.91
CA SER A 112 -0.45 -13.29 -0.23
C SER A 112 -1.36 -14.06 -1.20
N GLU A 113 -1.01 -15.31 -1.55
CA GLU A 113 -1.86 -16.17 -2.38
C GLU A 113 -3.23 -16.43 -1.75
N MET A 114 -3.27 -16.68 -0.43
CA MET A 114 -4.53 -16.83 0.31
C MET A 114 -5.39 -15.56 0.26
N CYS A 115 -4.78 -14.36 0.30
CA CYS A 115 -5.49 -13.08 0.14
C CYS A 115 -6.19 -12.95 -1.22
N HIS A 116 -5.71 -13.66 -2.25
CA HIS A 116 -6.29 -13.69 -3.58
C HIS A 116 -7.17 -14.93 -3.86
N SER A 117 -7.54 -15.70 -2.83
CA SER A 117 -8.32 -16.93 -3.00
C SER A 117 -9.58 -16.71 -3.85
N SER A 118 -9.78 -17.58 -4.83
CA SER A 118 -10.92 -17.62 -5.76
C SER A 118 -11.87 -18.81 -5.48
N HIS A 119 -11.87 -19.31 -4.25
CA HIS A 119 -12.69 -20.46 -3.85
C HIS A 119 -14.18 -20.26 -4.21
N GLY A 120 -14.85 -21.32 -4.69
CA GLY A 120 -16.22 -21.25 -5.22
C GLY A 120 -17.24 -20.80 -4.18
N ASP A 121 -17.17 -21.37 -2.98
CA ASP A 121 -18.00 -20.96 -1.84
C ASP A 121 -17.57 -19.58 -1.29
N PRO A 122 -18.47 -18.57 -1.25
CA PRO A 122 -18.17 -17.23 -0.77
C PRO A 122 -17.74 -17.16 0.71
N ASP A 123 -18.31 -17.97 1.58
CA ASP A 123 -18.00 -17.97 3.01
C ASP A 123 -16.62 -18.60 3.27
N VAL A 124 -16.33 -19.69 2.56
CA VAL A 124 -14.99 -20.30 2.59
C VAL A 124 -13.96 -19.36 2.01
N ARG A 125 -14.27 -18.70 0.88
CA ARG A 125 -13.40 -17.70 0.25
C ARG A 125 -13.09 -16.55 1.21
N ALA A 126 -14.10 -15.99 1.88
CA ALA A 126 -13.91 -14.92 2.86
C ALA A 126 -13.02 -15.38 4.01
N ARG A 127 -13.23 -16.58 4.56
CA ARG A 127 -12.39 -17.14 5.62
C ARG A 127 -10.94 -17.35 5.20
N ILE A 128 -10.69 -17.88 3.99
CA ILE A 128 -9.31 -18.05 3.48
C ILE A 128 -8.63 -16.68 3.34
N ARG A 129 -9.31 -15.69 2.75
CA ARG A 129 -8.76 -14.34 2.57
C ARG A 129 -8.48 -13.67 3.92
N MET A 130 -9.40 -13.78 4.88
CA MET A 130 -9.20 -13.33 6.25
C MET A 130 -7.96 -13.97 6.87
N SER A 131 -7.79 -15.28 6.73
CA SER A 131 -6.59 -15.97 7.20
C SER A 131 -5.32 -15.51 6.47
N GLY A 132 -5.37 -15.24 5.17
CA GLY A 132 -4.25 -14.63 4.43
C GLY A 132 -3.83 -13.30 5.05
N ILE A 133 -4.78 -12.40 5.29
CA ILE A 133 -4.52 -11.07 5.86
C ILE A 133 -3.97 -11.18 7.29
N LYS A 134 -4.56 -12.02 8.14
CA LYS A 134 -4.05 -12.27 9.52
C LYS A 134 -2.63 -12.82 9.50
N GLY A 135 -2.33 -13.72 8.56
CA GLY A 135 -1.00 -14.25 8.34
C GLY A 135 0.00 -13.15 7.97
N LEU A 136 -0.32 -12.32 6.97
CA LEU A 136 0.51 -11.17 6.58
C LEU A 136 0.73 -10.20 7.75
N GLN A 137 -0.32 -9.88 8.51
CA GLN A 137 -0.21 -9.05 9.71
C GLN A 137 0.75 -9.65 10.74
N GLY A 138 0.69 -10.97 10.94
CA GLY A 138 1.62 -11.68 11.82
C GLY A 138 3.07 -11.57 11.35
N VAL A 139 3.32 -11.68 10.04
CA VAL A 139 4.66 -11.51 9.46
C VAL A 139 5.15 -10.08 9.72
N VAL A 140 4.32 -9.07 9.43
CA VAL A 140 4.62 -7.65 9.66
C VAL A 140 5.01 -7.39 11.13
N ARG A 141 4.29 -7.99 12.10
CA ARG A 141 4.64 -7.85 13.52
C ARG A 141 6.01 -8.41 13.87
N LYS A 142 6.38 -9.56 13.30
CA LYS A 142 7.63 -10.25 13.62
C LYS A 142 8.86 -9.63 12.95
N THR A 143 8.70 -8.99 11.79
CA THR A 143 9.85 -8.56 10.98
C THR A 143 10.14 -7.07 11.06
N VAL A 144 9.16 -6.22 11.37
CA VAL A 144 9.33 -4.78 11.16
C VAL A 144 10.22 -4.11 12.23
N ASN A 145 10.36 -4.70 13.41
CA ASN A 145 11.23 -4.19 14.47
C ASN A 145 12.62 -4.84 14.51
N ASP A 146 12.92 -5.75 13.58
CA ASP A 146 14.17 -6.52 13.59
C ASP A 146 15.11 -6.02 12.48
N GLU A 147 16.06 -5.16 12.85
CA GLU A 147 17.08 -4.60 11.94
C GLU A 147 18.05 -5.66 11.39
N LEU A 148 18.03 -6.89 11.94
CA LEU A 148 18.99 -7.95 11.66
C LEU A 148 18.41 -9.08 10.78
N GLN A 149 17.13 -9.00 10.41
CA GLN A 149 16.45 -9.99 9.56
C GLN A 149 16.38 -9.57 8.08
N ALA A 150 15.97 -10.52 7.22
CA ALA A 150 15.60 -10.22 5.84
C ALA A 150 14.58 -9.08 5.81
N ASN A 151 14.93 -8.00 5.11
CA ASN A 151 14.19 -6.77 5.18
C ASN A 151 12.81 -6.98 4.56
N ILE A 152 11.75 -6.96 5.39
CA ILE A 152 10.37 -7.03 4.88
C ILE A 152 10.08 -5.90 3.90
N TRP A 153 10.81 -4.79 4.00
CA TRP A 153 10.69 -3.65 3.11
C TRP A 153 11.36 -3.86 1.75
N ASP A 154 12.02 -4.99 1.51
CA ASP A 154 12.54 -5.31 0.19
C ASP A 154 11.41 -5.43 -0.85
N PRO A 155 11.63 -4.98 -2.09
CA PRO A 155 10.61 -5.04 -3.14
C PRO A 155 9.99 -6.44 -3.31
N GLN A 156 10.79 -7.50 -3.18
CA GLN A 156 10.31 -8.90 -3.30
C GLN A 156 9.14 -9.26 -2.36
N HIS A 157 9.07 -8.60 -1.20
CA HIS A 157 8.03 -8.78 -0.21
C HIS A 157 6.92 -7.74 -0.38
N MET A 158 7.28 -6.46 -0.48
CA MET A 158 6.33 -5.36 -0.62
C MET A 158 5.46 -5.48 -1.89
N ASP A 159 6.03 -5.97 -2.99
CA ASP A 159 5.31 -6.21 -4.25
C ASP A 159 4.27 -7.35 -4.14
N LYS A 160 4.26 -8.10 -3.04
CA LYS A 160 3.23 -9.12 -2.73
C LYS A 160 2.27 -8.65 -1.65
N ILE A 161 2.81 -8.11 -0.55
CA ILE A 161 2.03 -7.72 0.64
C ILE A 161 1.08 -6.59 0.30
N VAL A 162 1.59 -5.49 -0.26
CA VAL A 162 0.77 -4.28 -0.49
C VAL A 162 -0.35 -4.56 -1.50
N PRO A 163 -0.10 -5.16 -2.68
CA PRO A 163 -1.18 -5.49 -3.61
C PRO A 163 -2.23 -6.46 -3.03
N SER A 164 -1.83 -7.41 -2.17
CA SER A 164 -2.74 -8.35 -1.51
C SER A 164 -3.72 -7.65 -0.57
N LEU A 165 -3.24 -6.65 0.17
CA LEU A 165 -4.07 -5.83 1.06
C LEU A 165 -5.01 -4.93 0.25
N LEU A 166 -4.50 -4.26 -0.78
CA LEU A 166 -5.29 -3.39 -1.65
C LEU A 166 -6.41 -4.15 -2.38
N PHE A 167 -6.13 -5.35 -2.87
CA PHE A 167 -7.15 -6.21 -3.49
C PHE A 167 -8.33 -6.51 -2.57
N ASN A 168 -8.06 -6.74 -1.27
CA ASN A 168 -9.12 -7.00 -0.29
C ASN A 168 -9.88 -5.73 0.11
N LEU A 169 -9.23 -4.56 0.09
CA LEU A 169 -9.88 -3.27 0.28
C LEU A 169 -10.86 -2.96 -0.87
N GLN A 170 -10.42 -3.16 -2.11
CA GLN A 170 -11.23 -2.86 -3.30
C GLN A 170 -12.54 -3.68 -3.35
N GLN A 171 -12.49 -4.93 -2.88
CA GLN A 171 -13.65 -5.83 -2.90
C GLN A 171 -14.81 -5.35 -2.02
N ALA A 172 -14.57 -4.55 -0.97
CA ALA A 172 -15.63 -3.98 -0.15
C ALA A 172 -16.37 -2.84 -0.86
N GLU A 173 -15.68 -1.93 -1.54
CA GLU A 173 -16.33 -0.84 -2.31
C GLU A 173 -17.24 -1.39 -3.43
N ASN A 174 -16.82 -2.48 -4.08
CA ASN A 174 -17.63 -3.18 -5.09
C ASN A 174 -18.87 -3.88 -4.49
N ALA A 175 -18.85 -4.21 -3.20
CA ALA A 175 -19.97 -4.83 -2.51
C ALA A 175 -20.97 -3.78 -2.00
N GLU A 176 -20.50 -2.65 -1.47
CA GLU A 176 -21.35 -1.55 -0.96
C GLU A 176 -22.11 -0.81 -2.08
N SER A 177 -21.55 -0.77 -3.29
CA SER A 177 -22.23 -0.21 -4.48
C SER A 177 -23.38 -1.07 -5.00
N ARG A 178 -23.53 -2.32 -4.52
CA ARG A 178 -24.69 -3.18 -4.76
C ARG A 178 -25.61 -3.09 -3.54
N SER A 179 -26.66 -2.28 -3.66
CA SER A 179 -27.68 -2.03 -2.63
C SER A 179 -27.94 -3.25 -1.71
N PRO A 180 -27.67 -3.16 -0.39
CA PRO A 180 -27.96 -4.26 0.52
C PRO A 180 -29.47 -4.39 0.70
N SER A 181 -30.00 -5.60 0.49
CA SER A 181 -31.40 -5.90 0.80
C SER A 181 -31.60 -5.85 2.33
N PRO A 182 -32.72 -5.30 2.86
CA PRO A 182 -32.89 -5.01 4.29
C PRO A 182 -32.89 -6.23 5.23
N LEU A 183 -32.86 -7.45 4.68
CA LEU A 183 -32.97 -8.71 5.41
C LEU A 183 -31.63 -9.29 5.87
N GLN A 184 -30.48 -8.68 5.52
CA GLN A 184 -29.15 -9.18 5.90
C GLN A 184 -28.49 -8.41 7.06
N ALA A 185 -29.13 -7.35 7.58
CA ALA A 185 -28.55 -6.48 8.61
C ALA A 185 -28.52 -7.09 10.03
N ALA A 186 -29.03 -8.31 10.23
CA ALA A 186 -29.22 -8.89 11.56
C ALA A 186 -28.21 -9.99 11.95
N GLU A 187 -27.28 -10.41 11.10
CA GLU A 187 -26.42 -11.55 11.43
C GLU A 187 -24.93 -11.33 11.11
N LYS A 188 -24.22 -10.93 12.17
CA LYS A 188 -22.80 -11.16 12.54
C LYS A 188 -21.95 -9.89 12.66
N GLU A 189 -21.50 -9.65 13.89
CA GLU A 189 -20.25 -8.96 14.26
C GLU A 189 -19.01 -9.69 13.68
N GLN A 190 -19.04 -10.07 12.40
CA GLN A 190 -17.90 -10.66 11.72
C GLN A 190 -17.12 -9.54 11.04
N GLU A 191 -15.93 -9.30 11.60
CA GLU A 191 -14.88 -8.46 11.04
C GLU A 191 -14.72 -8.68 9.53
N LEU A 192 -14.88 -7.62 8.74
CA LEU A 192 -14.81 -7.70 7.28
C LEU A 192 -13.35 -7.80 6.79
N PRO A 193 -13.09 -8.51 5.68
CA PRO A 193 -11.75 -8.59 5.08
C PRO A 193 -11.12 -7.23 4.78
N ALA A 194 -11.92 -6.26 4.34
CA ALA A 194 -11.44 -4.92 4.05
C ALA A 194 -10.99 -4.17 5.30
N GLU A 195 -11.75 -4.22 6.39
CA GLU A 195 -11.37 -3.57 7.65
C GLU A 195 -10.08 -4.15 8.23
N LEU A 196 -9.90 -5.47 8.12
CA LEU A 196 -8.69 -6.13 8.56
C LEU A 196 -7.51 -5.77 7.64
N ALA A 197 -7.72 -5.71 6.32
CA ALA A 197 -6.70 -5.30 5.36
C ALA A 197 -6.25 -3.85 5.59
N GLU A 198 -7.19 -2.95 5.87
CA GLU A 198 -6.90 -1.57 6.24
C GLU A 198 -6.04 -1.53 7.49
N ARG A 199 -6.47 -2.21 8.57
CA ARG A 199 -5.70 -2.25 9.83
C ARG A 199 -4.30 -2.82 9.64
N CYS A 200 -4.15 -3.88 8.84
CA CYS A 200 -2.85 -4.44 8.49
C CYS A 200 -1.98 -3.43 7.72
N LEU A 201 -2.56 -2.70 6.76
CA LEU A 201 -1.84 -1.69 5.98
C LEU A 201 -1.40 -0.51 6.87
N ARG A 202 -2.28 -0.04 7.75
CA ARG A 202 -1.95 1.00 8.75
C ARG A 202 -0.82 0.56 9.66
N GLU A 203 -0.91 -0.67 10.16
CA GLU A 203 0.07 -1.27 11.05
C GLU A 203 1.46 -1.44 10.38
N LEU A 204 1.49 -1.80 9.10
CA LEU A 204 2.71 -1.83 8.29
C LEU A 204 3.30 -0.42 8.16
N LEU A 205 2.51 0.52 7.63
CA LEU A 205 2.98 1.87 7.29
C LEU A 205 3.36 2.71 8.52
N GLY A 206 2.72 2.50 9.67
CA GLY A 206 3.05 3.18 10.92
C GLY A 206 4.44 2.89 11.45
N ARG A 207 5.07 1.82 10.97
CA ARG A 207 6.44 1.44 11.33
C ARG A 207 7.45 1.69 10.20
N ALA A 208 7.03 2.28 9.08
CA ALA A 208 7.93 2.57 7.96
C ALA A 208 8.90 3.71 8.31
N ALA A 209 10.20 3.39 8.33
CA ALA A 209 11.28 4.37 8.42
C ALA A 209 11.51 5.08 7.07
N PHE A 210 12.24 6.20 7.09
CA PHE A 210 12.54 7.05 5.93
C PHE A 210 12.90 6.28 4.65
N GLY A 211 13.87 5.35 4.72
CA GLY A 211 14.34 4.57 3.55
C GLY A 211 13.32 3.58 2.98
N ASN A 212 12.31 3.20 3.78
CA ASN A 212 11.37 2.14 3.46
C ASN A 212 10.05 2.65 2.88
N ILE A 213 9.73 3.93 3.09
CA ILE A 213 8.50 4.55 2.57
C ILE A 213 8.38 4.34 1.06
N LYS A 214 9.45 4.57 0.31
CA LYS A 214 9.45 4.38 -1.15
C LYS A 214 9.04 2.96 -1.57
N ASN A 215 9.57 1.95 -0.87
CA ASN A 215 9.27 0.54 -1.17
C ASN A 215 7.84 0.16 -0.78
N ALA A 216 7.24 0.85 0.19
CA ALA A 216 5.83 0.67 0.56
C ALA A 216 4.86 1.35 -0.42
N ILE A 217 5.21 2.55 -0.92
CA ILE A 217 4.34 3.35 -1.80
C ILE A 217 4.39 2.88 -3.26
N LYS A 218 5.57 2.48 -3.77
CA LYS A 218 5.72 2.07 -5.17
C LYS A 218 4.73 0.94 -5.59
N PRO A 219 4.52 -0.13 -4.81
CA PRO A 219 3.52 -1.14 -5.14
C PRO A 219 2.08 -0.61 -5.14
N VAL A 220 1.76 0.39 -4.31
CA VAL A 220 0.43 1.04 -4.32
C VAL A 220 0.20 1.70 -5.67
N LEU A 221 1.16 2.50 -6.13
CA LEU A 221 1.08 3.20 -7.42
C LEU A 221 0.94 2.22 -8.59
N ILE A 222 1.77 1.16 -8.60
CA ILE A 222 1.70 0.10 -9.61
C ILE A 222 0.33 -0.61 -9.58
N HIS A 223 -0.21 -0.89 -8.39
CA HIS A 223 -1.52 -1.53 -8.26
C HIS A 223 -2.64 -0.64 -8.84
N LEU A 224 -2.62 0.67 -8.54
CA LEU A 224 -3.60 1.61 -9.06
C LEU A 224 -3.53 1.75 -10.58
N ASP A 225 -2.31 1.81 -11.14
CA ASP A 225 -2.10 1.85 -12.60
C ASP A 225 -2.64 0.59 -13.28
N ASN A 226 -2.23 -0.60 -12.79
CA ASN A 226 -2.57 -1.88 -13.42
C ASN A 226 -4.08 -2.17 -13.40
N HIS A 227 -4.79 -1.72 -12.36
CA HIS A 227 -6.23 -1.94 -12.21
C HIS A 227 -7.08 -0.74 -12.65
N SER A 228 -6.46 0.28 -13.27
CA SER A 228 -7.13 1.51 -13.74
C SER A 228 -7.93 2.24 -12.65
N LEU A 229 -7.40 2.26 -11.41
CA LEU A 229 -8.10 2.77 -10.22
C LEU A 229 -7.93 4.28 -9.99
N TRP A 230 -7.32 4.98 -10.94
CA TRP A 230 -7.32 6.44 -10.98
C TRP A 230 -8.66 7.00 -11.48
N GLU A 231 -9.49 6.16 -12.12
CA GLU A 231 -10.84 6.50 -12.59
C GLU A 231 -11.82 5.34 -12.32
N PRO A 232 -12.79 5.48 -11.38
CA PRO A 232 -13.04 6.61 -10.50
C PRO A 232 -12.01 6.72 -9.37
N LYS A 233 -11.60 7.96 -9.07
CA LYS A 233 -10.60 8.34 -8.06
C LYS A 233 -10.93 8.01 -6.59
N VAL A 234 -12.09 7.44 -6.28
CA VAL A 234 -12.57 7.21 -4.90
C VAL A 234 -11.63 6.27 -4.16
N PHE A 235 -11.32 5.12 -4.76
CA PHE A 235 -10.43 4.12 -4.17
C PHE A 235 -9.00 4.66 -4.00
N ALA A 236 -8.45 5.32 -5.02
CA ALA A 236 -7.11 5.92 -4.95
C ALA A 236 -7.00 6.94 -3.81
N ARG A 237 -8.02 7.80 -3.64
CA ARG A 237 -8.11 8.75 -2.52
C ARG A 237 -8.20 8.02 -1.18
N GLY A 238 -9.04 6.99 -1.07
CA GLY A 238 -9.14 6.15 0.14
C GLY A 238 -7.80 5.54 0.54
N CYS A 239 -7.09 4.93 -0.42
CA CYS A 239 -5.76 4.35 -0.22
C CYS A 239 -4.75 5.37 0.31
N PHE A 240 -4.66 6.54 -0.33
CA PHE A 240 -3.70 7.56 0.10
C PHE A 240 -4.10 8.27 1.40
N ARG A 241 -5.39 8.36 1.74
CA ARG A 241 -5.80 8.77 3.08
C ARG A 241 -5.31 7.78 4.14
N ILE A 242 -5.53 6.47 3.93
CA ILE A 242 -5.02 5.43 4.84
C ILE A 242 -3.51 5.59 5.01
N ILE A 243 -2.78 5.74 3.91
CA ILE A 243 -1.32 5.93 3.92
C ILE A 243 -0.92 7.16 4.73
N MET A 244 -1.44 8.33 4.39
CA MET A 244 -1.04 9.60 4.99
C MET A 244 -1.35 9.68 6.49
N TYR A 245 -2.45 9.07 6.94
CA TYR A 245 -2.79 8.99 8.36
C TYR A 245 -2.01 7.92 9.13
N SER A 246 -1.32 7.01 8.44
CA SER A 246 -0.60 5.91 9.09
C SER A 246 0.88 6.20 9.24
N ILE A 247 1.51 6.83 8.26
CA ILE A 247 2.93 7.14 8.31
C ILE A 247 3.24 8.22 9.35
N GLN A 248 4.49 8.25 9.82
CA GLN A 248 4.95 9.32 10.70
C GLN A 248 4.90 10.68 9.95
N PRO A 249 4.41 11.76 10.58
CA PRO A 249 4.24 13.07 9.91
C PRO A 249 5.52 13.63 9.27
N GLN A 250 6.69 13.32 9.85
CA GLN A 250 7.99 13.73 9.31
C GLN A 250 8.33 13.10 7.95
N HIS A 251 7.74 11.94 7.62
CA HIS A 251 7.94 11.24 6.36
C HIS A 251 6.87 11.58 5.29
N SER A 252 5.88 12.43 5.62
CA SER A 252 4.78 12.81 4.70
C SER A 252 5.27 13.39 3.37
N HIS A 253 6.33 14.20 3.40
CA HIS A 253 6.96 14.78 2.22
C HIS A 253 7.46 13.72 1.21
N LEU A 254 7.86 12.53 1.68
CA LEU A 254 8.32 11.45 0.79
C LEU A 254 7.17 10.87 -0.03
N VAL A 255 5.97 10.76 0.56
CA VAL A 255 4.78 10.28 -0.16
C VAL A 255 4.38 11.29 -1.23
N ILE A 256 4.43 12.59 -0.89
CA ILE A 256 4.21 13.68 -1.86
C ILE A 256 5.23 13.56 -3.01
N GLN A 257 6.51 13.37 -2.72
CA GLN A 257 7.54 13.18 -3.75
C GLN A 257 7.28 11.95 -4.63
N GLN A 258 6.83 10.83 -4.06
CA GLN A 258 6.44 9.66 -4.87
C GLN A 258 5.26 9.97 -5.79
N LEU A 259 4.24 10.70 -5.31
CA LEU A 259 3.10 11.14 -6.13
C LEU A 259 3.51 12.11 -7.23
N LEU A 260 4.39 13.07 -6.94
CA LEU A 260 4.94 14.00 -7.95
C LEU A 260 5.73 13.27 -9.04
N GLY A 261 6.62 12.35 -8.63
CA GLY A 261 7.36 11.50 -9.56
C GLY A 261 6.45 10.62 -10.40
N HIS A 262 5.37 10.10 -9.81
CA HIS A 262 4.36 9.31 -10.53
C HIS A 262 3.59 10.14 -11.56
N LEU A 263 3.23 11.37 -11.21
CA LEU A 263 2.57 12.32 -12.12
C LEU A 263 3.47 12.66 -13.32
N ASP A 264 4.76 12.88 -13.08
CA ASP A 264 5.73 13.13 -14.16
C ASP A 264 5.92 11.90 -15.06
N ALA A 265 6.02 10.70 -14.49
CA ALA A 265 6.08 9.44 -15.25
C ALA A 265 4.81 9.21 -16.08
N ASN A 266 3.66 9.69 -15.61
CA ASN A 266 2.36 9.62 -16.27
C ASN A 266 2.02 10.88 -17.08
N SER A 267 2.99 11.75 -17.38
CA SER A 267 2.76 13.01 -18.13
C SER A 267 2.07 12.80 -19.49
N ARG A 268 2.29 11.65 -20.14
CA ARG A 268 1.67 11.27 -21.42
C ARG A 268 0.42 10.37 -21.29
N SER A 269 0.00 10.07 -20.06
CA SER A 269 -1.21 9.30 -19.79
C SER A 269 -2.45 10.15 -20.05
N ALA A 270 -3.61 9.50 -20.21
CA ALA A 270 -4.87 10.18 -20.45
C ALA A 270 -5.16 11.22 -19.35
N ALA A 271 -5.74 12.36 -19.72
CA ALA A 271 -6.04 13.44 -18.79
C ALA A 271 -6.82 13.00 -17.53
N PRO A 272 -7.81 12.08 -17.59
CA PRO A 272 -8.49 11.58 -16.39
C PRO A 272 -7.57 10.90 -15.39
N ILE A 273 -6.58 10.13 -15.85
CA ILE A 273 -5.59 9.46 -14.99
C ILE A 273 -4.72 10.51 -14.30
N ARG A 274 -4.20 11.48 -15.07
CA ARG A 274 -3.39 12.57 -14.51
C ARG A 274 -4.19 13.42 -13.52
N ALA A 275 -5.48 13.67 -13.79
CA ALA A 275 -6.37 14.36 -12.87
C ALA A 275 -6.58 13.56 -11.56
N GLY A 276 -6.76 12.24 -11.66
CA GLY A 276 -6.83 11.35 -10.50
C GLY A 276 -5.58 11.45 -9.60
N ILE A 277 -4.39 11.45 -10.21
CA ILE A 277 -3.11 11.60 -9.47
C ILE A 277 -3.03 12.98 -8.81
N VAL A 278 -3.38 14.05 -9.52
CA VAL A 278 -3.37 15.44 -9.00
C VAL A 278 -4.32 15.61 -7.83
N GLU A 279 -5.51 15.00 -7.88
CA GLU A 279 -6.45 15.08 -6.76
C GLU A 279 -5.99 14.32 -5.52
N VAL A 280 -5.40 13.14 -5.71
CA VAL A 280 -4.76 12.41 -4.61
C VAL A 280 -3.60 13.20 -4.02
N LEU A 281 -2.77 13.84 -4.86
CA LEU A 281 -1.71 14.74 -4.44
C LEU A 281 -2.26 15.92 -3.64
N SER A 282 -3.33 16.56 -4.09
CA SER A 282 -3.98 17.67 -3.38
C SER A 282 -4.42 17.25 -1.98
N GLU A 283 -5.08 16.11 -1.85
CA GLU A 283 -5.57 15.63 -0.55
C GLU A 283 -4.42 15.20 0.37
N ALA A 284 -3.42 14.51 -0.17
CA ALA A 284 -2.22 14.14 0.58
C ALA A 284 -1.47 15.38 1.09
N ALA A 285 -1.37 16.43 0.27
CA ALA A 285 -0.71 17.67 0.64
C ALA A 285 -1.46 18.42 1.75
N VAL A 286 -2.80 18.43 1.71
CA VAL A 286 -3.63 18.99 2.80
C VAL A 286 -3.44 18.22 4.11
N ILE A 287 -3.36 16.89 4.07
CA ILE A 287 -3.09 16.10 5.28
C ILE A 287 -1.67 16.40 5.81
N ALA A 288 -0.69 16.48 4.91
CA ALA A 288 0.70 16.75 5.26
C ALA A 288 0.93 18.15 5.84
N ALA A 289 0.09 19.14 5.49
CA ALA A 289 0.19 20.51 5.98
C ALA A 289 0.16 20.64 7.50
N SER A 290 -0.40 19.65 8.20
CA SER A 290 -0.34 19.56 9.66
C SER A 290 1.08 19.24 10.19
N GLY A 291 2.05 18.95 9.32
CA GLY A 291 3.41 18.53 9.65
C GLY A 291 4.50 19.12 8.73
N SER A 292 5.45 18.29 8.29
CA SER A 292 6.69 18.73 7.62
C SER A 292 6.54 18.80 6.08
N VAL A 293 5.86 19.83 5.58
CA VAL A 293 5.70 20.07 4.12
C VAL A 293 6.86 20.86 3.51
N GLY A 294 7.57 21.64 4.34
CA GLY A 294 8.58 22.62 3.93
C GLY A 294 9.54 22.20 2.81
N PRO A 295 10.17 21.00 2.86
CA PRO A 295 11.15 20.59 1.85
C PRO A 295 10.59 20.44 0.42
N THR A 296 9.28 20.23 0.27
CA THR A 296 8.65 19.87 -1.01
C THR A 296 7.81 20.96 -1.62
N VAL A 297 7.64 22.11 -0.95
CA VAL A 297 6.71 23.17 -1.37
C VAL A 297 6.98 23.62 -2.81
N LEU A 298 8.21 24.07 -3.10
CA LEU A 298 8.56 24.54 -4.45
C LEU A 298 8.57 23.43 -5.49
N GLU A 299 8.88 22.20 -5.09
CA GLU A 299 8.86 21.03 -5.98
C GLU A 299 7.43 20.73 -6.45
N VAL A 300 6.46 20.75 -5.52
CA VAL A 300 5.02 20.59 -5.83
C VAL A 300 4.59 21.64 -6.85
N PHE A 301 4.82 22.93 -6.59
CA PHE A 301 4.43 23.98 -7.53
C PHE A 301 5.13 23.83 -8.87
N ASN A 302 6.45 23.59 -8.90
CA ASN A 302 7.20 23.46 -10.14
C ASN A 302 6.66 22.31 -11.01
N THR A 303 6.32 21.16 -10.42
CA THR A 303 5.74 20.02 -11.13
C THR A 303 4.31 20.31 -11.60
N LEU A 304 3.45 20.89 -10.75
CA LEU A 304 2.09 21.27 -11.16
C LEU A 304 2.08 22.27 -12.32
N LEU A 305 2.90 23.32 -12.26
CA LEU A 305 3.02 24.32 -13.34
C LEU A 305 3.57 23.70 -14.63
N ARG A 306 4.48 22.73 -14.52
CA ARG A 306 5.01 21.99 -15.68
C ARG A 306 3.92 21.14 -16.34
N GLN A 307 3.15 20.40 -15.54
CA GLN A 307 2.02 19.59 -16.03
C GLN A 307 0.94 20.46 -16.68
N LEU A 308 0.69 21.67 -16.14
CA LEU A 308 -0.20 22.65 -16.73
C LEU A 308 0.26 23.08 -18.13
N ARG A 309 1.57 23.36 -18.29
CA ARG A 309 2.16 23.68 -19.61
C ARG A 309 2.03 22.51 -20.59
N LEU A 310 2.35 21.30 -20.15
CA LEU A 310 2.22 20.10 -20.98
C LEU A 310 0.78 19.90 -21.45
N SER A 311 -0.21 20.09 -20.56
CA SER A 311 -1.63 20.00 -20.94
C SER A 311 -2.05 21.05 -21.98
N ILE A 312 -1.50 22.28 -21.90
CA ILE A 312 -1.73 23.31 -22.93
C ILE A 312 -1.12 22.88 -24.26
N ASP A 313 0.12 22.39 -24.25
CA ASP A 313 0.80 21.89 -25.45
C ASP A 313 0.00 20.75 -26.10
N TYR A 314 -0.45 19.79 -25.30
CA TYR A 314 -1.33 18.70 -25.72
C TYR A 314 -2.65 19.17 -26.32
N GLY A 315 -3.31 20.15 -25.71
CA GLY A 315 -4.52 20.75 -26.26
C GLY A 315 -4.32 21.42 -27.62
N LEU A 316 -3.13 21.98 -27.88
CA LEU A 316 -2.79 22.65 -29.13
C LEU A 316 -2.32 21.69 -30.23
N THR A 317 -1.48 20.71 -29.89
CA THR A 317 -0.92 19.75 -30.86
C THR A 317 -1.86 18.60 -31.18
N GLY A 318 -2.85 18.34 -30.32
CA GLY A 318 -3.83 17.27 -30.49
C GLY A 318 -3.25 15.85 -30.33
N SER A 319 -1.99 15.71 -29.90
CA SER A 319 -1.33 14.43 -29.65
C SER A 319 -0.44 14.45 -28.40
N TYR A 320 -0.43 13.34 -27.66
CA TYR A 320 0.51 13.12 -26.54
C TYR A 320 1.93 12.78 -27.02
N ASP A 321 2.07 12.28 -28.27
CA ASP A 321 3.33 11.93 -28.90
C ASP A 321 3.51 12.66 -30.25
N ALA A 322 4.74 13.11 -30.51
CA ALA A 322 5.14 13.67 -31.81
C ALA A 322 5.44 12.58 -32.88
N GLY A 323 5.31 11.29 -32.55
CA GLY A 323 5.63 10.17 -33.45
C GLY A 323 4.76 8.93 -33.22
N ALA A 324 4.11 8.49 -34.29
CA ALA A 324 3.45 7.19 -34.51
C ALA A 324 2.47 6.68 -33.41
N GLY A 325 1.20 7.05 -33.56
CA GLY A 325 0.07 6.51 -32.79
C GLY A 325 -0.72 7.59 -32.07
N SER A 326 -1.32 8.52 -32.81
CA SER A 326 -2.07 9.65 -32.22
C SER A 326 -3.29 9.13 -31.43
N ARG A 327 -3.16 9.09 -30.10
CA ARG A 327 -4.31 9.07 -29.20
C ARG A 327 -4.96 10.44 -29.33
N LYS A 328 -6.13 10.49 -29.97
CA LYS A 328 -6.88 11.72 -30.17
C LYS A 328 -7.17 12.35 -28.79
N ILE A 329 -6.62 13.53 -28.57
CA ILE A 329 -6.82 14.25 -27.31
C ILE A 329 -8.25 14.76 -27.26
N LYS A 330 -8.90 14.55 -26.12
CA LYS A 330 -10.19 15.14 -25.80
C LYS A 330 -9.91 16.46 -25.08
N GLU A 331 -10.01 17.58 -25.79
CA GLU A 331 -9.74 18.91 -25.24
C GLU A 331 -10.50 19.20 -23.94
N HIS A 332 -11.74 18.72 -23.83
CA HIS A 332 -12.53 18.91 -22.61
C HIS A 332 -11.90 18.21 -21.39
N GLU A 333 -11.34 17.01 -21.54
CA GLU A 333 -10.67 16.29 -20.46
C GLU A 333 -9.37 17.00 -20.05
N GLU A 334 -8.62 17.55 -21.02
CA GLU A 334 -7.45 18.40 -20.72
C GLU A 334 -7.84 19.67 -19.95
N ARG A 335 -8.96 20.32 -20.30
CA ARG A 335 -9.44 21.50 -19.56
C ARG A 335 -9.82 21.14 -18.12
N MET A 336 -10.51 20.01 -17.91
CA MET A 336 -10.80 19.53 -16.56
C MET A 336 -9.52 19.23 -15.76
N PHE A 337 -8.51 18.66 -16.41
CA PHE A 337 -7.19 18.45 -15.80
C PHE A 337 -6.52 19.78 -15.42
N GLN A 338 -6.52 20.77 -16.30
CA GLN A 338 -5.96 22.11 -16.03
C GLN A 338 -6.65 22.76 -14.82
N GLU A 339 -7.98 22.67 -14.73
CA GLU A 339 -8.74 23.16 -13.59
C GLU A 339 -8.40 22.40 -12.29
N ALA A 340 -8.23 21.08 -12.35
CA ALA A 340 -7.81 20.27 -11.19
C ALA A 340 -6.41 20.69 -10.70
N VAL A 341 -5.47 20.95 -11.61
CA VAL A 341 -4.12 21.45 -11.28
C VAL A 341 -4.20 22.83 -10.63
N ILE A 342 -4.95 23.78 -11.21
CA ILE A 342 -5.12 25.14 -10.67
C ILE A 342 -5.75 25.09 -9.28
N LYS A 343 -6.79 24.27 -9.10
CA LYS A 343 -7.44 24.06 -7.79
C LYS A 343 -6.47 23.48 -6.76
N THR A 344 -5.60 22.55 -7.19
CA THR A 344 -4.59 21.93 -6.31
C THR A 344 -3.54 22.94 -5.87
N ILE A 345 -3.07 23.82 -6.78
CA ILE A 345 -2.17 24.94 -6.45
C ILE A 345 -2.81 25.82 -5.37
N GLY A 346 -4.07 26.22 -5.55
CA GLY A 346 -4.79 27.02 -4.56
C GLY A 346 -4.97 26.31 -3.22
N SER A 347 -5.45 25.07 -3.25
CA SER A 347 -5.64 24.26 -2.04
C SER A 347 -4.33 24.06 -1.28
N PHE A 348 -3.22 23.84 -1.98
CA PHE A 348 -1.92 23.68 -1.35
C PHE A 348 -1.40 25.01 -0.80
N SER A 349 -1.48 26.10 -1.58
CA SER A 349 -1.10 27.44 -1.11
C SER A 349 -1.85 27.87 0.15
N GLY A 350 -3.16 27.62 0.20
CA GLY A 350 -4.00 27.93 1.36
C GLY A 350 -3.59 27.21 2.65
N THR A 351 -2.78 26.14 2.55
CA THR A 351 -2.24 25.43 3.72
C THR A 351 -0.88 25.96 4.19
N LEU A 352 -0.23 26.81 3.39
CA LEU A 352 1.09 27.36 3.70
C LEU A 352 0.98 28.64 4.54
N PRO A 353 1.99 28.96 5.38
CA PRO A 353 2.07 30.25 6.04
C PRO A 353 2.22 31.42 5.04
N PRO A 354 1.83 32.66 5.41
CA PRO A 354 1.82 33.82 4.50
C PRO A 354 3.15 34.14 3.81
N TYR A 355 4.28 33.87 4.47
CA TYR A 355 5.61 34.10 3.90
C TYR A 355 5.90 33.13 2.75
N GLN A 356 5.51 31.85 2.88
CA GLN A 356 5.66 30.87 1.81
C GLN A 356 4.67 31.12 0.67
N GLN A 357 3.46 31.59 0.97
CA GLN A 357 2.52 32.03 -0.06
C GLN A 357 3.13 33.15 -0.92
N SER A 358 3.75 34.15 -0.28
CA SER A 358 4.47 35.22 -0.97
C SER A 358 5.60 34.68 -1.86
N GLU A 359 6.41 33.75 -1.36
CA GLU A 359 7.48 33.10 -2.14
C GLU A 359 6.93 32.34 -3.35
N VAL A 360 5.82 31.63 -3.17
CA VAL A 360 5.13 30.89 -4.25
C VAL A 360 4.55 31.85 -5.28
N MET A 361 3.96 32.97 -4.88
CA MET A 361 3.48 34.01 -5.80
C MET A 361 4.61 34.53 -6.68
N VAL A 362 5.75 34.90 -6.07
CA VAL A 362 6.94 35.36 -6.80
C VAL A 362 7.47 34.26 -7.71
N PHE A 363 7.48 33.00 -7.25
CA PHE A 363 7.90 31.86 -8.06
C PHE A 363 7.01 31.67 -9.30
N ILE A 364 5.69 31.72 -9.17
CA ILE A 364 4.75 31.63 -10.29
C ILE A 364 4.92 32.84 -11.23
N MET A 365 5.03 34.04 -10.68
CA MET A 365 5.21 35.28 -11.46
C MET A 365 6.48 35.23 -12.33
N ASN A 366 7.59 34.72 -11.79
CA ASN A 366 8.84 34.53 -12.52
C ASN A 366 8.74 33.49 -13.65
N LYS A 367 7.69 32.66 -13.64
CA LYS A 367 7.42 31.66 -14.70
C LYS A 367 6.45 32.19 -15.76
N VAL A 368 5.77 33.31 -15.54
CA VAL A 368 4.85 33.91 -16.52
C VAL A 368 5.64 34.43 -17.72
N PRO A 369 5.37 33.98 -18.95
CA PRO A 369 6.00 34.53 -20.14
C PRO A 369 5.67 36.02 -20.25
N LEU A 370 6.70 36.88 -20.33
CA LEU A 370 6.51 38.30 -20.60
C LEU A 370 6.07 38.47 -22.06
N PRO A 371 5.12 39.38 -22.34
CA PRO A 371 4.80 39.74 -23.72
C PRO A 371 6.06 40.31 -24.36
N SER A 372 6.52 39.70 -25.45
CA SER A 372 7.76 40.05 -26.14
C SER A 372 7.73 41.51 -26.60
N SER A 373 8.41 42.40 -25.88
CA SER A 373 8.90 43.64 -26.47
C SER A 373 10.22 43.34 -27.17
N GLN A 374 10.17 42.83 -28.41
CA GLN A 374 11.14 43.03 -29.51
C GLN A 374 11.04 41.93 -30.58
N HIS A 375 11.00 42.38 -31.84
CA HIS A 375 11.20 41.62 -33.06
C HIS A 375 12.26 40.52 -32.90
N SER A 376 11.85 39.26 -32.94
CA SER A 376 12.71 38.14 -33.28
C SER A 376 11.95 37.29 -34.30
N LEU A 377 12.62 37.04 -35.43
CA LEU A 377 12.08 36.34 -36.58
C LEU A 377 11.59 34.95 -36.16
N GLU A 378 10.30 34.71 -36.42
CA GLU A 378 9.51 33.49 -36.21
C GLU A 378 9.30 33.03 -34.76
N PRO A 379 8.06 33.21 -34.28
CA PRO A 379 7.26 32.04 -33.93
C PRO A 379 5.94 32.08 -34.70
N GLY A 380 5.54 30.98 -35.34
CA GLY A 380 4.23 30.88 -35.99
C GLY A 380 3.06 31.18 -35.03
N SER A 381 1.85 31.37 -35.55
CA SER A 381 0.63 31.68 -34.78
C SER A 381 0.42 30.78 -33.55
N ASP A 382 0.88 29.53 -33.63
CA ASP A 382 0.77 28.54 -32.56
C ASP A 382 1.66 28.85 -31.35
N GLY A 383 2.84 29.45 -31.58
CA GLY A 383 3.76 29.85 -30.52
C GLY A 383 3.24 31.03 -29.70
N GLU A 384 2.64 32.03 -30.35
CA GLU A 384 2.00 33.16 -29.70
C GLU A 384 0.74 32.73 -28.92
N ASN A 385 -0.08 31.86 -29.52
CA ASN A 385 -1.28 31.32 -28.87
C ASN A 385 -0.92 30.48 -27.63
N ARG A 386 0.14 29.66 -27.71
CA ARG A 386 0.68 28.91 -26.57
C ARG A 386 1.14 29.84 -25.43
N ASN A 387 1.88 30.89 -25.76
CA ASN A 387 2.35 31.85 -24.76
C ASN A 387 1.18 32.55 -24.06
N ARG A 388 0.15 32.95 -24.82
CA ARG A 388 -1.07 33.56 -24.28
C ARG A 388 -1.85 32.62 -23.37
N LEU A 389 -2.07 31.36 -23.78
CA LEU A 389 -2.76 30.36 -22.94
C LEU A 389 -1.97 30.06 -21.67
N THR A 390 -0.65 29.92 -21.78
CA THR A 390 0.24 29.73 -20.63
C THR A 390 0.15 30.89 -19.66
N GLN A 391 0.18 32.14 -20.16
CA GLN A 391 0.01 33.33 -19.34
C GLN A 391 -1.33 33.32 -18.60
N ILE A 392 -2.44 33.02 -19.28
CA ILE A 392 -3.78 32.96 -18.65
C ILE A 392 -3.80 31.91 -17.53
N MET A 393 -3.28 30.71 -17.77
CA MET A 393 -3.33 29.62 -16.79
C MET A 393 -2.43 29.87 -15.57
N LEU A 394 -1.27 30.49 -15.77
CA LEU A 394 -0.38 30.89 -14.67
C LEU A 394 -0.98 32.05 -13.85
N LEU A 395 -1.62 33.03 -14.49
CA LEU A 395 -2.32 34.10 -13.79
C LEU A 395 -3.53 33.57 -13.01
N LYS A 396 -4.28 32.60 -13.55
CA LYS A 396 -5.33 31.90 -12.82
C LYS A 396 -4.78 31.16 -11.61
N SER A 397 -3.63 30.49 -11.75
CA SER A 397 -2.95 29.81 -10.64
C SER A 397 -2.53 30.81 -9.57
N LEU A 398 -1.96 31.96 -9.96
CA LEU A 398 -1.55 33.03 -9.06
C LEU A 398 -2.74 33.61 -8.28
N LEU A 399 -3.91 33.73 -8.90
CA LEU A 399 -5.13 34.23 -8.24
C LEU A 399 -5.70 33.25 -7.19
N GLN A 400 -5.29 31.98 -7.23
CA GLN A 400 -5.68 30.99 -6.22
C GLN A 400 -4.70 30.91 -5.04
N VAL A 401 -3.48 31.43 -5.21
CA VAL A 401 -2.45 31.52 -4.16
C VAL A 401 -2.77 32.72 -3.29
#